data_AF-A0A2T4VT59-F1
#
_entry.id   AF-A0A2T4VT59-F1
#
_cell.length_a   1.000
_cell.length_b   1.000
_cell.length_c   1.000
_cell.angle_alpha   90.00
_cell.angle_beta   90.00
_cell.angle_gamma   90.00
#
_symmetry.space_group_name_H-M   'P 1'
#
loop_
_entity.id
_entity.type
_entity.pdbx_description
1 polymer ?
#
loop_
_entity_poly.entity_id
_entity_poly.type
_entity_poly.pdbx_seq_one_letter_code
_entity_poly.pdbx_strand_id
1 'polypeptide(L)'
;MRIPSFAGLLRLLPISSEVRAGAPADNMPRAVRLLGAGGLADARHRAEHVLESARRCTCCRELLAHMFDRLGSTLFLDDDPAALARAFEDAERDAFSVRVLAACIVLSGRERVAPAL
;
A
#
# COMPACT_ATOMS: atom_id res chain seq x y z
N MET A 1 33.25 38.76 -4.86
CA MET A 1 32.51 37.90 -5.82
C MET A 1 31.05 37.86 -5.41
N ARG A 2 30.15 38.41 -6.23
CA ARG A 2 28.70 38.51 -6.03
C ARG A 2 28.03 37.75 -7.17
N ILE A 3 27.15 36.80 -6.85
CA ILE A 3 26.34 36.04 -7.83
C ILE A 3 25.01 36.79 -7.99
N PRO A 4 24.57 37.14 -9.22
CA PRO A 4 23.23 37.69 -9.41
C PRO A 4 22.17 36.57 -9.35
N SER A 5 21.10 36.87 -8.62
CA SER A 5 19.91 36.04 -8.44
C SER A 5 19.09 36.01 -9.74
N PHE A 6 18.86 34.81 -10.28
CA PHE A 6 17.95 34.57 -11.39
C PHE A 6 16.54 34.36 -10.85
N ALA A 7 15.77 35.44 -10.80
CA ALA A 7 14.32 35.38 -10.85
C ALA A 7 13.90 35.32 -12.32
N GLY A 8 13.15 34.29 -12.72
CA GLY A 8 12.48 34.32 -14.01
C GLY A 8 12.02 32.96 -14.55
N LEU A 9 10.72 32.71 -14.40
CA LEU A 9 9.89 31.84 -15.24
C LEU A 9 10.15 30.33 -15.19
N LEU A 10 9.47 29.66 -14.26
CA LEU A 10 8.71 28.46 -14.64
C LEU A 10 7.26 28.59 -14.17
N ARG A 11 6.42 28.90 -15.16
CA ARG A 11 5.04 28.46 -15.36
C ARG A 11 4.26 28.02 -14.11
N LEU A 12 3.33 28.91 -13.75
CA LEU A 12 2.03 28.59 -13.19
C LEU A 12 1.39 27.41 -13.95
N LEU A 13 1.58 26.19 -13.44
CA LEU A 13 0.58 25.15 -13.54
C LEU A 13 -0.18 25.19 -12.22
N PRO A 14 -1.51 25.42 -12.21
CA PRO A 14 -2.28 25.03 -11.05
C PRO A 14 -2.15 23.51 -10.93
N ILE A 15 -1.34 23.06 -9.98
CA ILE A 15 -1.44 21.69 -9.48
C ILE A 15 -2.86 21.60 -8.96
N SER A 16 -3.72 21.01 -9.79
CA SER A 16 -5.08 20.65 -9.43
C SER A 16 -4.96 19.57 -8.37
N SER A 17 -4.74 19.98 -7.13
CA SER A 17 -5.01 19.15 -5.96
C SER A 17 -6.52 19.12 -5.81
N GLU A 18 -7.16 18.30 -6.66
CA GLU A 18 -8.42 17.69 -6.26
C GLU A 18 -8.10 16.88 -5.00
N VAL A 19 -8.26 17.51 -3.84
CA VAL A 19 -8.51 16.81 -2.59
C VAL A 19 -9.83 16.09 -2.83
N ARG A 20 -9.75 14.92 -3.46
CA ARG A 20 -10.88 14.02 -3.60
C ARG A 20 -11.28 13.65 -2.18
N ALA A 21 -12.37 14.28 -1.78
CA ALA A 21 -13.16 14.04 -0.59
C ALA A 21 -12.99 12.58 -0.14
N GLY A 22 -12.59 12.42 1.12
CA GLY A 22 -12.54 11.11 1.76
C GLY A 22 -13.85 10.40 1.51
N ALA A 23 -13.79 9.30 0.74
CA ALA A 23 -14.90 8.36 0.69
C ALA A 23 -15.24 7.99 2.14
N PRO A 24 -16.53 7.90 2.51
CA PRO A 24 -16.92 7.51 3.86
C PRO A 24 -16.20 6.20 4.22
N ALA A 25 -15.70 6.11 5.44
CA ALA A 25 -14.83 5.01 5.88
C ALA A 25 -15.42 3.61 5.69
N ASP A 26 -16.74 3.52 5.49
CA ASP A 26 -17.46 2.29 5.19
C ASP A 26 -17.22 1.73 3.77
N ASN A 27 -16.81 2.57 2.81
CA ASN A 27 -16.45 2.15 1.45
C ASN A 27 -14.93 1.94 1.27
N MET A 28 -14.13 2.11 2.32
CA MET A 28 -12.69 1.90 2.24
C MET A 28 -12.33 0.41 2.32
N PRO A 29 -11.42 -0.08 1.47
CA PRO A 29 -10.96 -1.46 1.53
C PRO A 29 -10.40 -1.81 2.92
N ARG A 30 -10.63 -3.05 3.34
CA ARG A 30 -10.28 -3.51 4.69
C ARG A 30 -8.78 -3.36 4.98
N ALA A 31 -7.94 -3.58 3.97
CA ALA A 31 -6.50 -3.37 4.05
C ALA A 31 -6.12 -1.90 4.36
N VAL A 32 -6.80 -0.93 3.73
CA VAL A 32 -6.60 0.51 3.99
C VAL A 32 -6.98 0.86 5.44
N ARG A 33 -8.12 0.33 5.91
CA ARG A 33 -8.58 0.53 7.30
C ARG A 33 -7.63 -0.05 8.33
N LEU A 34 -7.07 -1.23 8.07
CA LEU A 34 -6.11 -1.90 8.98
C LEU A 34 -4.77 -1.16 9.10
N LEU A 35 -4.40 -0.36 8.12
CA LEU A 35 -3.23 0.53 8.20
C LEU A 35 -3.53 1.84 8.95
N GLY A 36 -4.79 2.07 9.34
CA GLY A 36 -5.24 3.30 10.01
C GLY A 36 -5.11 4.53 9.13
N ALA A 37 -5.29 4.36 7.81
CA ALA A 37 -5.13 5.42 6.83
C ALA A 37 -6.47 6.08 6.48
N GLY A 38 -6.45 7.39 6.20
CA GLY A 38 -7.63 8.15 5.76
C GLY A 38 -7.97 7.99 4.28
N GLY A 39 -7.13 7.28 3.52
CA GLY A 39 -7.29 7.06 2.09
C GLY A 39 -6.12 6.28 1.49
N LEU A 40 -6.20 5.94 0.19
CA LEU A 40 -5.25 5.05 -0.46
C LEU A 40 -3.81 5.61 -0.51
N ALA A 41 -3.65 6.91 -0.73
CA ALA A 41 -2.32 7.53 -0.77
C ALA A 41 -1.60 7.46 0.59
N ASP A 42 -2.31 7.79 1.68
CA ASP A 42 -1.81 7.65 3.06
C ASP A 42 -1.55 6.16 3.40
N ALA A 43 -2.43 5.26 2.95
CA ALA A 43 -2.25 3.83 3.14
C ALA A 43 -0.97 3.30 2.48
N ARG A 44 -0.66 3.76 1.26
CA ARG A 44 0.58 3.37 0.54
C ARG A 44 1.81 3.83 1.30
N HIS A 45 1.84 5.08 1.75
CA HIS A 45 2.97 5.59 2.52
C HIS A 45 3.18 4.80 3.83
N ARG A 46 2.10 4.47 4.54
CA ARG A 46 2.16 3.65 5.75
C ARG A 46 2.56 2.20 5.46
N ALA A 47 2.08 1.63 4.36
CA ALA A 47 2.44 0.29 3.92
C ALA A 47 3.94 0.19 3.61
N GLU A 48 4.51 1.20 2.94
CA GLU A 48 5.96 1.29 2.69
C GLU A 48 6.74 1.25 4.00
N HIS A 49 6.35 2.04 5.00
CA HIS A 49 6.98 2.02 6.30
C HIS A 49 6.91 0.65 6.99
N VAL A 50 5.75 -0.03 6.95
CA VAL A 50 5.59 -1.37 7.52
C VAL A 50 6.52 -2.38 6.85
N LEU A 51 6.59 -2.36 5.52
CA LEU A 51 7.44 -3.29 4.77
C LEU A 51 8.92 -2.96 4.88
N GLU A 52 9.30 -1.69 4.93
CA GLU A 52 10.68 -1.25 5.14
C GLU A 52 11.22 -1.76 6.49
N SER A 53 10.42 -1.66 7.56
CA SER A 53 10.79 -2.23 8.86
C SER A 53 10.98 -3.76 8.80
N ALA A 54 10.10 -4.46 8.08
CA ALA A 54 10.21 -5.91 7.93
C ALA A 54 11.40 -6.32 7.04
N ARG A 55 11.72 -5.60 5.98
CA ARG A 55 12.88 -5.87 5.09
C ARG A 55 14.23 -5.73 5.80
N ARG A 56 14.30 -4.89 6.85
CA ARG A 56 15.51 -4.72 7.66
C ARG A 56 15.78 -5.90 8.60
N CYS A 57 14.81 -6.78 8.87
CA CYS A 57 15.11 -8.08 9.48
C CYS A 57 15.52 -9.07 8.40
N THR A 58 16.68 -9.70 8.55
CA THR A 58 17.11 -10.82 7.68
C THR A 58 16.09 -11.96 7.68
N CYS A 59 15.49 -12.23 8.84
CA CYS A 59 14.44 -13.22 9.06
C CYS A 59 13.17 -12.95 8.24
N CYS A 60 12.69 -11.71 8.29
CA CYS A 60 11.46 -11.32 7.62
C CYS A 60 11.68 -11.02 6.14
N ARG A 61 12.91 -10.74 5.70
CA ARG A 61 13.21 -10.43 4.29
C ARG A 61 12.95 -11.63 3.37
N GLU A 62 13.42 -12.81 3.75
CA GLU A 62 13.20 -14.03 2.97
C GLU A 62 11.72 -14.43 2.98
N LEU A 63 11.07 -14.32 4.14
CA LEU A 63 9.63 -14.54 4.29
C LEU A 63 8.80 -13.59 3.42
N LEU A 64 9.15 -12.30 3.41
CA LEU A 64 8.51 -11.31 2.55
C LEU A 64 8.70 -11.65 1.07
N ALA A 65 9.90 -12.06 0.66
CA ALA A 65 10.17 -12.45 -0.73
C ALA A 65 9.33 -13.68 -1.13
N HIS A 66 9.27 -14.70 -0.27
CA HIS A 66 8.44 -15.88 -0.48
C HIS A 66 6.94 -15.51 -0.60
N MET A 67 6.46 -14.65 0.29
CA MET A 67 5.08 -14.18 0.26
C MET A 67 4.78 -13.37 -1.02
N PHE A 68 5.69 -12.49 -1.46
CA PHE A 68 5.51 -11.74 -2.71
C PHE A 68 5.50 -12.66 -3.95
N ASP A 69 6.28 -13.73 -3.94
CA ASP A 69 6.25 -14.73 -5.02
C ASP A 69 4.89 -15.43 -5.11
N ARG A 70 4.29 -15.79 -3.96
CA ARG A 70 2.97 -16.44 -3.92
C ARG A 70 1.80 -15.50 -4.21
N LEU A 71 1.90 -14.23 -3.85
CA LEU A 71 0.79 -13.26 -3.94
C LEU A 71 0.86 -12.33 -5.16
N GLY A 72 2.04 -12.15 -5.75
CA GLY A 72 2.41 -10.94 -6.49
C GLY A 72 1.55 -10.57 -7.70
N SER A 73 0.88 -11.51 -8.35
CA SER A 73 0.05 -11.23 -9.54
C SER A 73 -1.46 -11.33 -9.30
N THR A 74 -1.87 -11.86 -8.14
CA THR A 74 -3.26 -12.24 -7.87
C THR A 74 -3.92 -11.39 -6.79
N LEU A 75 -3.21 -10.44 -6.20
CA LEU A 75 -3.77 -9.55 -5.19
C LEU A 75 -4.65 -8.46 -5.79
N PHE A 76 -5.78 -8.24 -5.14
CA PHE A 76 -6.68 -7.11 -5.39
C PHE A 76 -6.78 -6.21 -4.17
N LEU A 77 -7.02 -4.91 -4.40
CA LEU A 77 -7.12 -3.92 -3.31
C LEU A 77 -8.28 -4.21 -2.34
N ASP A 78 -9.32 -4.88 -2.80
CA ASP A 78 -10.50 -5.30 -2.04
C ASP A 78 -10.30 -6.63 -1.29
N ASP A 79 -9.16 -7.31 -1.45
CA ASP A 79 -8.88 -8.56 -0.74
C ASP A 79 -8.88 -8.36 0.79
N ASP A 80 -9.41 -9.36 1.49
CA ASP A 80 -9.39 -9.39 2.93
C ASP A 80 -8.08 -10.00 3.46
N PRO A 81 -7.22 -9.22 4.15
CA PRO A 81 -5.96 -9.74 4.70
C PRO A 81 -6.16 -10.87 5.73
N ALA A 82 -7.30 -10.92 6.44
CA ALA A 82 -7.55 -12.00 7.38
C ALA A 82 -7.95 -13.31 6.67
N ALA A 83 -8.73 -13.21 5.60
CA ALA A 83 -9.04 -14.35 4.74
C ALA A 83 -7.79 -14.86 4.03
N LEU A 84 -6.95 -13.95 3.54
CA LEU A 84 -5.68 -14.26 2.90
C LEU A 84 -4.72 -14.98 3.86
N ALA A 85 -4.63 -14.53 5.12
CA ALA A 85 -3.82 -15.19 6.15
C ALA A 85 -4.21 -16.66 6.38
N ARG A 86 -5.49 -17.00 6.21
CA ARG A 86 -5.99 -18.38 6.38
C ARG A 86 -5.66 -19.28 5.18
N ALA A 87 -5.28 -18.71 4.04
CA ALA A 87 -4.87 -19.48 2.86
C ALA A 87 -3.41 -19.98 2.96
N PHE A 88 -2.63 -19.45 3.91
CA PHE A 88 -1.29 -19.91 4.20
C PHE A 88 -1.30 -21.06 5.22
N GLU A 89 -0.24 -21.86 5.21
CA GLU A 89 -0.06 -22.91 6.21
C GLU A 89 0.12 -22.30 7.61
N ASP A 90 -0.20 -23.08 8.66
CA ASP A 90 -0.18 -22.60 10.05
C ASP A 90 1.20 -22.01 10.44
N ALA A 91 2.28 -22.67 10.03
CA ALA A 91 3.65 -22.23 10.32
C ALA A 91 4.01 -20.91 9.62
N GLU A 92 3.48 -20.66 8.42
CA GLU A 92 3.70 -19.43 7.67
C GLU A 92 2.84 -18.29 8.25
N ARG A 93 1.58 -18.60 8.60
CA ARG A 93 0.63 -17.64 9.14
C ARG A 93 1.12 -16.97 10.42
N ASP A 94 1.76 -17.73 11.29
CA ASP A 94 2.29 -17.18 12.55
C ASP A 94 3.54 -16.32 12.33
N ALA A 95 4.19 -16.44 11.16
CA ALA A 95 5.40 -15.70 10.82
C ALA A 95 5.13 -14.29 10.27
N PHE A 96 3.89 -13.97 9.86
CA PHE A 96 3.51 -12.63 9.41
C PHE A 96 2.29 -12.08 10.17
N SER A 97 2.29 -10.77 10.40
CA SER A 97 1.10 -10.11 10.96
C SER A 97 0.08 -9.80 9.86
N VAL A 98 -1.21 -9.77 10.23
CA VAL A 98 -2.30 -9.30 9.36
C VAL A 98 -2.01 -7.89 8.80
N ARG A 99 -1.24 -7.07 9.52
CA ARG A 99 -0.82 -5.74 9.09
C ARG A 99 0.20 -5.78 7.94
N VAL A 100 1.08 -6.78 7.89
CA VAL A 100 2.02 -7.00 6.78
C VAL A 100 1.25 -7.40 5.52
N LEU A 101 0.25 -8.29 5.64
CA LEU A 101 -0.61 -8.64 4.52
C LEU A 101 -1.41 -7.45 4.00
N ALA A 102 -1.95 -6.63 4.90
CA ALA A 102 -2.64 -5.39 4.52
C ALA A 102 -1.71 -4.42 3.76
N ALA A 103 -0.44 -4.30 4.18
CA ALA A 103 0.55 -3.50 3.46
C ALA A 103 0.83 -4.04 2.05
N CYS A 104 0.88 -5.37 1.89
CA CYS A 104 1.09 -6.00 0.58
C CYS A 104 -0.09 -5.81 -0.35
N ILE A 105 -1.31 -5.97 0.16
CA ILE A 105 -2.54 -5.69 -0.60
C ILE A 105 -2.54 -4.22 -1.07
N VAL A 106 -2.20 -3.27 -0.20
CA VAL A 106 -2.25 -1.84 -0.57
C VAL A 106 -1.19 -1.44 -1.61
N LEU A 107 -0.01 -2.07 -1.59
CA LEU A 107 1.10 -1.74 -2.49
C LEU A 107 1.07 -2.50 -3.82
N SER A 108 0.64 -3.76 -3.79
CA SER A 108 0.69 -4.65 -4.96
C SER A 108 -0.69 -5.05 -5.47
N GLY A 109 -1.75 -4.78 -4.69
CA GLY A 109 -3.11 -5.06 -5.07
C GLY A 109 -3.55 -4.23 -6.27
N ARG A 110 -4.23 -4.90 -7.19
CA ARG A 110 -4.82 -4.28 -8.37
C ARG A 110 -6.25 -3.84 -8.06
N GLU A 111 -6.71 -2.81 -8.73
CA GLU A 111 -8.13 -2.48 -8.70
C GLU A 111 -8.90 -3.52 -9.54
N ARG A 112 -9.98 -4.06 -8.99
CA ARG A 112 -10.85 -4.98 -9.72
C ARG A 112 -11.68 -4.15 -10.70
N VAL A 113 -11.29 -4.17 -11.97
CA VAL A 113 -12.08 -3.56 -13.04
C VAL A 113 -13.24 -4.52 -13.35
N ALA A 114 -14.44 -4.18 -12.90
CA ALA A 114 -15.63 -4.85 -13.41
C ALA A 114 -15.75 -4.54 -14.91
N PRO A 115 -15.93 -5.54 -15.80
CA PRO A 115 -16.18 -5.26 -17.20
C PRO A 115 -17.44 -4.40 -17.31
N ALA A 116 -17.33 -3.27 -18.02
CA ALA A 116 -18.49 -2.48 -18.39
C ALA A 116 -19.40 -3.37 -19.25
N LEU A 117 -20.59 -3.69 -18.74
CA LEU A 117 -21.65 -4.38 -19.47
C LEU A 117 -22.23 -3.48 -20.56
#